data_AF-A0A2N2UVF0-F1
#
_entry.id   AF-A0A2N2UVF0-F1
#
_cell.length_a   1.000
_cell.length_b   1.000
_cell.length_c   1.000
_cell.angle_alpha   90.00
_cell.angle_beta   90.00
_cell.angle_gamma   90.00
#
_symmetry.space_group_name_H-M   'P 1'
#
loop_
_entity.id
_entity.type
_entity.pdbx_description
1 polymer ?
#
loop_
_entity_poly.entity_id
_entity_poly.type
_entity_poly.pdbx_seq_one_letter_code
_entity_poly.pdbx_strand_id
1 'polypeptide(L)'
;MNDNVLRITALIAALAVAGLGGCATHGESAHADTAQPVAASEPKTVAEQNLFLTFHENGRLYVLGDPKLQQIFLETNEVALTRTRIGDGPDGRTLVFGMNKNDAKRGGPTDAELLYDGKQVPQGPFYGEVFKNGRIYVFVDWKDMAGYLKHGEVPLTYTEVGAGPKGETVVYALNKESAKQGTPVAAVERFHRQHSAVAK
;
A
#
# COMPACT_ATOMS: atom_id res chain seq x y z
N MET A 1 -9.53 -9.49 41.08
CA MET A 1 -10.06 -10.85 41.29
C MET A 1 -11.31 -10.70 42.11
N ASN A 2 -12.47 -11.02 41.55
CA ASN A 2 -13.71 -11.31 42.28
C ASN A 2 -14.68 -11.95 41.28
N ASP A 3 -14.96 -13.22 41.50
CA ASP A 3 -15.84 -14.08 40.73
C ASP A 3 -17.32 -13.80 41.02
N ASN A 4 -18.21 -14.06 40.05
CA ASN A 4 -19.50 -14.77 40.23
C ASN A 4 -20.24 -14.83 38.87
N VAL A 5 -20.31 -16.01 38.24
CA VAL A 5 -21.32 -17.08 38.37
C VAL A 5 -22.63 -16.82 37.59
N LEU A 6 -22.67 -17.56 36.48
CA LEU A 6 -23.75 -18.11 35.65
C LEU A 6 -25.14 -18.34 36.31
N ARG A 7 -26.22 -18.05 35.56
CA ARG A 7 -27.55 -18.75 35.53
C ARG A 7 -28.41 -18.17 34.38
N ILE A 8 -28.41 -18.79 33.20
CA ILE A 8 -29.47 -19.66 32.63
C ILE A 8 -30.90 -19.12 32.78
N THR A 9 -31.51 -18.73 31.66
CA THR A 9 -32.96 -18.85 31.44
C THR A 9 -33.19 -19.21 29.97
N ALA A 10 -33.85 -20.34 29.73
CA ALA A 10 -34.25 -20.86 28.43
C ALA A 10 -35.78 -20.78 28.32
N LEU A 11 -36.32 -20.50 27.12
CA LEU A 11 -37.68 -20.83 26.64
C LEU A 11 -37.79 -20.35 25.17
N ILE A 12 -37.61 -21.23 24.18
CA ILE A 12 -38.62 -22.04 23.46
C ILE A 12 -39.61 -21.21 22.64
N ALA A 13 -39.50 -21.32 21.31
CA ALA A 13 -40.64 -21.33 20.39
C ALA A 13 -40.29 -22.19 19.16
N ALA A 14 -40.87 -23.38 19.11
CA ALA A 14 -40.92 -24.26 17.95
C ALA A 14 -42.12 -23.88 17.07
N LEU A 15 -42.03 -24.10 15.75
CA LEU A 15 -42.90 -25.02 14.99
C LEU A 15 -42.67 -24.82 13.48
N ALA A 16 -42.30 -25.91 12.81
CA ALA A 16 -42.33 -26.08 11.36
C ALA A 16 -43.68 -26.67 10.94
N VAL A 17 -44.20 -26.32 9.75
CA VAL A 17 -45.03 -27.22 8.93
C VAL A 17 -44.79 -26.95 7.45
N ALA A 18 -44.56 -28.04 6.72
CA ALA A 18 -44.32 -28.14 5.29
C ALA A 18 -45.62 -28.45 4.50
N GLY A 19 -45.56 -28.31 3.18
CA GLY A 19 -46.43 -29.00 2.22
C GLY A 19 -46.15 -28.51 0.81
N LEU A 20 -46.31 -29.27 -0.29
CA LEU A 20 -46.67 -30.68 -0.53
C LEU A 20 -46.39 -30.92 -2.04
N GLY A 21 -46.03 -32.15 -2.40
CA GLY A 21 -46.11 -32.68 -3.78
C GLY A 21 -44.75 -33.04 -4.38
N GLY A 22 -44.47 -34.25 -4.85
CA GLY A 22 -45.21 -35.52 -4.88
C GLY A 22 -44.23 -36.61 -5.35
N CYS A 23 -44.33 -37.80 -4.79
CA CYS A 23 -43.48 -38.95 -5.13
C CYS A 23 -43.89 -39.57 -6.47
N ALA A 24 -42.91 -39.84 -7.33
CA ALA A 24 -42.93 -40.99 -8.22
C ALA A 24 -41.61 -41.74 -8.04
N THR A 25 -41.71 -42.97 -7.55
CA THR A 25 -40.65 -43.96 -7.42
C THR A 25 -40.16 -44.42 -8.79
N HIS A 26 -38.84 -44.58 -8.99
CA HIS A 26 -38.19 -45.84 -9.43
C HIS A 26 -36.72 -45.57 -9.88
N GLY A 27 -35.79 -46.41 -9.43
CA GLY A 27 -34.54 -46.68 -10.16
C GLY A 27 -33.27 -46.06 -9.58
N GLU A 28 -32.55 -46.85 -8.80
CA GLU A 28 -31.12 -46.71 -8.59
C GLU A 28 -30.37 -47.02 -9.89
N SER A 29 -29.56 -46.08 -10.40
CA SER A 29 -28.24 -46.29 -11.01
C SER A 29 -27.70 -45.01 -11.65
N ALA A 30 -26.37 -44.90 -11.59
CA ALA A 30 -25.47 -44.00 -12.32
C ALA A 30 -25.11 -42.65 -11.67
N HIS A 31 -23.89 -42.63 -11.12
CA HIS A 31 -23.04 -41.46 -10.97
C HIS A 31 -23.11 -40.56 -12.22
N ALA A 32 -23.57 -39.33 -12.04
CA ALA A 32 -23.30 -38.22 -12.94
C ALA A 32 -22.72 -37.08 -12.09
N ASP A 33 -21.39 -36.96 -12.19
CA ASP A 33 -20.62 -35.83 -11.67
C ASP A 33 -21.18 -34.55 -12.28
N THR A 34 -22.05 -33.87 -11.52
CA THR A 34 -22.61 -32.58 -11.90
C THR A 34 -21.59 -31.55 -11.44
N ALA A 35 -20.67 -31.20 -12.33
CA ALA A 35 -19.79 -30.06 -12.14
C ALA A 35 -20.64 -28.83 -11.81
N GLN A 36 -20.57 -28.39 -10.55
CA GLN A 36 -21.10 -27.10 -10.14
C GLN A 36 -20.51 -26.02 -11.06
N PRO A 37 -21.32 -25.05 -11.53
CA PRO A 37 -20.78 -23.92 -12.26
C PRO A 37 -19.83 -23.20 -11.31
N VAL A 38 -18.54 -23.24 -11.63
CA VAL A 38 -17.54 -22.40 -10.98
C VAL A 38 -17.99 -20.96 -11.17
N ALA A 39 -18.44 -20.34 -10.08
CA ALA A 39 -18.70 -18.93 -10.05
C ALA A 39 -17.41 -18.23 -10.48
N ALA A 40 -17.42 -17.62 -11.67
CA ALA A 40 -16.33 -16.81 -12.15
C ALA A 40 -16.07 -15.74 -11.08
N SER A 41 -14.94 -15.87 -10.41
CA SER A 41 -14.52 -14.91 -9.39
C SER A 41 -14.29 -13.59 -10.11
N GLU A 42 -15.06 -12.57 -9.76
CA GLU A 42 -14.85 -11.22 -10.28
C GLU A 42 -13.39 -10.80 -10.07
N PRO A 43 -12.74 -10.14 -11.04
CA PRO A 43 -11.34 -9.75 -10.90
C PRO A 43 -11.22 -8.79 -9.72
N LYS A 44 -10.53 -9.23 -8.67
CA LYS A 44 -10.16 -8.36 -7.54
C LYS A 44 -9.29 -7.24 -8.08
N THR A 45 -9.78 -6.01 -8.01
CA THR A 45 -8.97 -4.82 -8.30
C THR A 45 -7.81 -4.78 -7.30
N VAL A 46 -6.57 -4.89 -7.80
CA VAL A 46 -5.37 -4.79 -6.96
C VAL A 46 -5.22 -3.34 -6.51
N ALA A 47 -5.09 -3.12 -5.21
CA ALA A 47 -4.91 -1.78 -4.64
C ALA A 47 -3.58 -1.16 -5.08
N GLU A 48 -3.53 0.18 -5.17
CA GLU A 48 -2.29 0.91 -5.43
C GLU A 48 -1.29 0.68 -4.30
N GLN A 49 -0.06 0.28 -4.66
CA GLN A 49 1.05 0.11 -3.73
C GLN A 49 1.90 1.38 -3.68
N ASN A 50 2.36 1.73 -2.48
CA ASN A 50 3.06 2.99 -2.25
C ASN A 50 4.46 2.75 -1.69
N LEU A 51 5.40 3.65 -1.98
CA LEU A 51 6.71 3.69 -1.34
C LEU A 51 7.20 5.15 -1.18
N PHE A 52 7.31 5.61 0.05
CA PHE A 52 7.76 6.95 0.41
C PHE A 52 9.10 6.87 1.12
N LEU A 53 10.10 7.60 0.63
CA LEU A 53 11.43 7.69 1.21
C LEU A 53 11.71 9.13 1.65
N THR A 54 12.15 9.33 2.88
CA THR A 54 12.61 10.63 3.35
C THR A 54 14.04 10.55 3.84
N PHE A 55 14.95 11.22 3.14
CA PHE A 55 16.30 11.50 3.62
C PHE A 55 16.21 12.60 4.67
N HIS A 56 16.06 12.20 5.93
CA HIS A 56 15.79 13.11 7.03
C HIS A 56 17.07 13.81 7.51
N GLU A 57 16.91 15.02 8.04
CA GLU A 57 18.02 15.87 8.54
C GLU A 57 18.82 15.23 9.69
N ASN A 58 18.18 14.32 10.44
CA ASN A 58 18.82 13.51 11.49
C ASN A 58 19.75 12.40 10.94
N GLY A 59 19.98 12.36 9.62
CA GLY A 59 20.86 11.39 8.98
C GLY A 59 20.23 10.03 8.67
N ARG A 60 18.97 9.80 9.04
CA ARG A 60 18.27 8.53 8.80
C ARG A 60 17.46 8.58 7.50
N LEU A 61 17.20 7.40 6.93
CA LEU A 61 16.28 7.23 5.80
C LEU A 61 15.01 6.56 6.31
N TYR A 62 13.91 7.30 6.28
CA TYR A 62 12.59 6.77 6.60
C TYR A 62 11.97 6.16 5.35
N VAL A 63 11.42 4.95 5.48
CA VAL A 63 10.81 4.18 4.39
C VAL A 63 9.40 3.77 4.81
N LEU A 64 8.39 4.32 4.16
CA LEU A 64 6.97 4.15 4.50
C LEU A 64 6.20 3.61 3.29
N GLY A 65 5.24 2.70 3.52
CA GLY A 65 4.39 2.13 2.46
C GLY A 65 2.92 2.54 2.55
N ASP A 66 2.56 3.33 3.56
CA ASP A 66 1.18 3.71 3.86
C ASP A 66 1.02 5.23 3.73
N PRO A 67 0.13 5.72 2.84
CA PRO A 67 -0.09 7.15 2.64
C PRO A 67 -0.52 7.92 3.90
N LYS A 68 -1.26 7.28 4.82
CA LYS A 68 -1.66 7.92 6.08
C LYS A 68 -0.48 8.01 7.04
N LEU A 69 0.37 6.99 7.05
CA LEU A 69 1.59 7.01 7.84
C LEU A 69 2.56 8.08 7.34
N GLN A 70 2.67 8.25 6.02
CA GLN A 70 3.42 9.35 5.40
C GLN A 70 2.87 10.71 5.82
N GLN A 71 1.55 10.90 5.78
CA GLN A 71 0.92 12.15 6.20
C GLN A 71 1.25 12.49 7.66
N ILE A 72 1.08 11.52 8.57
CA ILE A 72 1.45 11.67 9.99
C ILE A 72 2.92 12.06 10.11
N PHE A 73 3.81 11.37 9.41
CA PHE A 73 5.24 11.65 9.45
C PHE A 73 5.58 13.06 8.95
N LEU A 74 4.93 13.55 7.89
CA LEU A 74 5.17 14.91 7.37
C LEU A 74 4.72 16.01 8.34
N GLU A 75 3.73 15.73 9.18
CA GLU A 75 3.19 16.64 10.20
C GLU A 75 4.01 16.62 11.49
N THR A 76 4.45 15.43 11.93
CA THR A 76 5.05 15.24 13.25
C THR A 76 6.56 14.99 13.23
N ASN A 77 7.13 14.67 12.06
CA ASN A 77 8.47 14.09 11.89
C ASN A 77 8.69 12.78 12.66
N GLU A 78 7.61 12.10 13.06
CA GLU A 78 7.66 10.89 13.86
C GLU A 78 6.83 9.75 13.28
N VAL A 79 7.25 8.53 13.58
CA VAL A 79 6.52 7.30 13.26
C VAL A 79 6.45 6.44 14.51
N ALA A 80 5.24 6.15 14.99
CA ALA A 80 5.05 5.52 16.29
C ALA A 80 5.59 4.08 16.36
N LEU A 81 5.46 3.31 15.27
CA LEU A 81 5.88 1.92 15.20
C LEU A 81 6.91 1.77 14.08
N THR A 82 8.11 1.30 14.42
CA THR A 82 9.21 1.19 13.45
C THR A 82 9.99 -0.11 13.58
N ARG A 83 10.60 -0.53 12.47
CA ARG A 83 11.72 -1.46 12.44
C ARG A 83 12.94 -0.70 11.94
N THR A 84 14.06 -0.83 12.64
CA THR A 84 15.28 -0.10 12.32
C THR A 84 16.35 -1.07 11.85
N ARG A 85 17.04 -0.73 10.76
CA ARG A 85 18.26 -1.41 10.30
C ARG A 85 19.42 -0.42 10.29
N ILE A 86 20.46 -0.68 11.07
CA ILE A 86 21.59 0.24 11.27
C ILE A 86 22.64 -0.05 10.20
N GLY A 87 23.06 0.96 9.43
CA GLY A 87 24.11 0.81 8.42
C GLY A 87 23.66 0.29 7.06
N ASP A 88 22.41 -0.16 6.94
CA ASP A 88 21.90 -0.82 5.73
C ASP A 88 21.42 0.15 4.63
N GLY A 89 21.38 1.45 4.92
CA GLY A 89 20.96 2.48 3.97
C GLY A 89 22.10 2.99 3.07
N PRO A 90 21.76 3.79 2.04
CA PRO A 90 22.75 4.44 1.20
C PRO A 90 23.73 5.24 2.07
N ASP A 91 25.02 5.21 1.72
CA ASP A 91 26.09 5.86 2.48
C ASP A 91 26.21 5.40 3.95
N GLY A 92 25.75 4.18 4.28
CA GLY A 92 25.78 3.63 5.64
C GLY A 92 24.72 4.21 6.57
N ARG A 93 23.68 4.85 6.03
CA ARG A 93 22.60 5.44 6.83
C ARG A 93 21.78 4.39 7.55
N THR A 94 21.19 4.78 8.68
CA THR A 94 20.17 3.96 9.35
C THR A 94 18.85 4.02 8.59
N LEU A 95 18.28 2.86 8.27
CA LEU A 95 16.95 2.72 7.71
C LEU A 95 15.90 2.62 8.81
N VAL A 96 14.77 3.30 8.61
CA VAL A 96 13.62 3.32 9.52
C VAL A 96 12.38 2.94 8.74
N PHE A 97 11.94 1.70 8.89
CA PHE A 97 10.71 1.22 8.27
C PHE A 97 9.54 1.53 9.18
N GLY A 98 8.64 2.39 8.73
CA GLY A 98 7.40 2.67 9.46
C GLY A 98 6.38 1.55 9.29
N MET A 99 5.62 1.29 10.35
CA MET A 99 4.61 0.24 10.40
C MET A 99 3.26 0.82 10.81
N ASN A 100 2.19 0.33 10.18
CA ASN A 100 0.86 0.49 10.74
C ASN A 100 0.57 -0.63 11.76
N LYS A 101 -0.61 -0.58 12.39
CA LYS A 101 -1.00 -1.58 13.40
C LYS A 101 -1.09 -3.01 12.83
N ASN A 102 -1.43 -3.16 11.55
CA ASN A 102 -1.55 -4.47 10.91
C ASN A 102 -0.17 -5.07 10.66
N ASP A 103 0.80 -4.28 10.19
CA ASP A 103 2.20 -4.71 10.06
C ASP A 103 2.78 -5.16 11.39
N ALA A 104 2.58 -4.34 12.43
CA ALA A 104 3.08 -4.66 13.77
C ALA A 104 2.48 -5.95 14.34
N LYS A 105 1.19 -6.21 14.08
CA LYS A 105 0.51 -7.46 14.47
C LYS A 105 0.97 -8.67 13.66
N ARG A 106 1.15 -8.51 12.35
CA ARG A 106 1.62 -9.57 11.45
C ARG A 106 3.04 -10.00 11.80
N GLY A 107 3.89 -9.04 12.17
CA GLY A 107 5.30 -9.26 12.39
C GLY A 107 6.07 -9.51 11.07
N GLY A 108 7.40 -9.47 11.18
CA GLY A 108 8.29 -9.60 10.02
C GLY A 108 8.39 -8.32 9.17
N PRO A 109 8.95 -8.42 7.94
CA PRO A 109 9.13 -7.27 7.05
C PRO A 109 7.80 -6.68 6.57
N THR A 110 7.75 -5.35 6.44
CA THR A 110 6.63 -4.64 5.79
C THR A 110 6.69 -4.79 4.27
N ASP A 111 5.58 -4.52 3.58
CA ASP A 111 5.59 -4.47 2.11
C ASP A 111 6.57 -3.40 1.60
N ALA A 112 6.67 -2.26 2.30
CA ALA A 112 7.65 -1.21 1.98
C ALA A 112 9.09 -1.72 2.14
N GLU A 113 9.35 -2.53 3.17
CA GLU A 113 10.64 -3.16 3.40
C GLU A 113 11.00 -4.14 2.27
N LEU A 114 10.04 -4.95 1.83
CA LEU A 114 10.22 -5.90 0.74
C LEU A 114 10.39 -5.22 -0.62
N LEU A 115 9.66 -4.13 -0.88
CA LEU A 115 9.81 -3.29 -2.07
C LEU A 115 11.20 -2.64 -2.08
N TYR A 116 11.59 -1.99 -0.97
CA TYR A 116 12.89 -1.33 -0.84
C TYR A 116 14.06 -2.31 -1.04
N ASP A 117 13.97 -3.52 -0.47
CA ASP A 117 14.99 -4.57 -0.63
C ASP A 117 14.98 -5.21 -2.04
N GLY A 118 14.02 -4.86 -2.91
CA GLY A 118 13.85 -5.48 -4.23
C GLY A 118 13.38 -6.94 -4.17
N LYS A 119 12.90 -7.40 -3.01
CA LYS A 119 12.36 -8.75 -2.80
C LYS A 119 10.91 -8.88 -3.28
N GLN A 120 10.24 -7.74 -3.45
CA GLN A 120 8.90 -7.65 -4.01
C GLN A 120 8.88 -6.60 -5.11
N VAL A 121 8.00 -6.82 -6.09
CA VAL A 121 7.58 -5.80 -7.06
C VAL A 121 6.09 -5.53 -6.88
N PRO A 122 5.61 -4.30 -7.16
CA PRO A 122 4.18 -4.01 -7.13
C PRO A 122 3.41 -4.93 -8.09
N GLN A 123 2.27 -5.43 -7.62
CA GLN A 123 1.34 -6.29 -8.35
C GLN A 123 0.21 -5.49 -9.02
N GLY A 124 0.16 -4.18 -8.78
CA GLY A 124 -0.87 -3.27 -9.27
C GLY A 124 -0.31 -1.88 -9.54
N PRO A 125 -1.19 -0.86 -9.59
CA PRO A 125 -0.76 0.54 -9.71
C PRO A 125 0.27 0.90 -8.64
N PHE A 126 1.21 1.76 -9.00
CA PHE A 126 2.31 2.14 -8.11
C PHE A 126 2.40 3.66 -7.98
N TYR A 127 2.72 4.11 -6.77
CA TYR A 127 3.07 5.49 -6.50
C TYR A 127 4.25 5.56 -5.53
N GLY A 128 5.21 6.43 -5.79
CA GLY A 128 6.34 6.61 -4.89
C GLY A 128 6.85 8.03 -4.84
N GLU A 129 7.41 8.39 -3.70
CA GLU A 129 8.07 9.67 -3.51
C GLU A 129 9.42 9.49 -2.81
N VAL A 130 10.38 10.34 -3.18
CA VAL A 130 11.64 10.48 -2.47
C VAL A 130 11.86 11.94 -2.12
N PHE A 131 11.85 12.25 -0.83
CA PHE A 131 12.24 13.56 -0.31
C PHE A 131 13.74 13.60 -0.03
N LYS A 132 14.47 14.44 -0.77
CA LYS A 132 15.93 14.59 -0.62
C LYS A 132 16.35 16.01 -1.01
N ASN A 133 17.07 16.69 -0.12
CA ASN A 133 17.68 18.02 -0.38
C ASN A 133 16.67 19.08 -0.88
N GLY A 134 15.49 19.17 -0.25
CA GLY A 134 14.45 20.14 -0.63
C GLY A 134 13.76 19.84 -1.97
N ARG A 135 13.91 18.61 -2.47
CA ARG A 135 13.25 18.11 -3.67
C ARG A 135 12.39 16.90 -3.34
N ILE A 136 11.23 16.83 -3.98
CA ILE A 136 10.35 15.67 -3.96
C ILE A 136 10.43 15.03 -5.35
N TYR A 137 11.04 13.85 -5.43
CA TYR A 137 11.04 13.05 -6.64
C TYR A 137 9.79 12.17 -6.66
N VAL A 138 8.97 12.27 -7.70
CA VAL A 138 7.69 11.55 -7.81
C VAL A 138 7.79 10.47 -8.88
N PHE A 139 7.34 9.27 -8.55
CA PHE A 139 7.38 8.08 -9.41
C PHE A 139 5.97 7.48 -9.52
N VAL A 140 5.54 7.22 -10.75
CA VAL A 140 4.27 6.51 -11.05
C VAL A 140 4.49 5.15 -11.72
N ASP A 141 5.75 4.83 -12.04
CA ASP A 141 6.18 3.51 -12.50
C ASP A 141 7.24 2.96 -11.53
N TRP A 142 7.03 1.72 -11.10
CA TRP A 142 7.98 1.00 -10.25
C TRP A 142 9.37 0.89 -10.88
N LYS A 143 9.46 0.69 -12.20
CA LYS A 143 10.75 0.56 -12.89
C LYS A 143 11.61 1.80 -12.73
N ASP A 144 10.99 2.98 -12.82
CA ASP A 144 11.69 4.25 -12.67
C ASP A 144 12.17 4.42 -11.22
N MET A 145 11.33 4.08 -10.23
CA MET A 145 11.74 4.14 -8.82
C MET A 145 12.81 3.10 -8.48
N ALA A 146 12.69 1.86 -8.95
CA ALA A 146 13.70 0.82 -8.75
C ALA A 146 15.04 1.21 -9.39
N GLY A 147 15.00 1.83 -10.57
CA GLY A 147 16.18 2.44 -11.20
C GLY A 147 16.80 3.52 -10.32
N TYR A 148 15.98 4.41 -9.76
CA TYR A 148 16.45 5.42 -8.82
C TYR A 148 17.05 4.81 -7.54
N LEU A 149 16.43 3.79 -6.94
CA LEU A 149 16.96 3.14 -5.74
C LEU A 149 18.34 2.51 -5.98
N LYS A 150 18.58 2.02 -7.20
CA LYS A 150 19.85 1.39 -7.58
C LYS A 150 20.94 2.40 -7.95
N HIS A 151 20.58 3.52 -8.58
CA HIS A 151 21.54 4.43 -9.20
C HIS A 151 21.57 5.83 -8.59
N GLY A 152 20.55 6.20 -7.80
CA GLY A 152 20.42 7.52 -7.18
C GLY A 152 20.00 8.64 -8.13
N GLU A 153 19.65 8.31 -9.38
CA GLU A 153 19.42 9.27 -10.46
C GLU A 153 18.12 8.98 -11.22
N VAL A 154 17.51 10.03 -11.77
CA VAL A 154 16.34 9.95 -12.66
C VAL A 154 16.72 10.59 -14.01
N PRO A 155 16.89 9.81 -15.09
CA PRO A 155 17.45 10.32 -16.34
C PRO A 155 16.56 11.32 -17.08
N LEU A 156 15.25 11.12 -17.04
CA LEU A 156 14.26 11.98 -17.71
C LEU A 156 13.30 12.51 -16.66
N THR A 157 13.08 13.82 -16.66
CA THR A 157 12.25 14.47 -15.64
C THR A 157 11.41 15.60 -16.21
N TYR A 158 10.27 15.84 -15.56
CA TYR A 158 9.53 17.10 -15.61
C TYR A 158 9.65 17.75 -14.23
N THR A 159 9.92 19.06 -14.17
CA THR A 159 10.20 19.74 -12.88
C THR A 159 9.27 20.93 -12.69
N GLU A 160 8.65 21.02 -11.52
CA GLU A 160 7.87 22.17 -11.06
C GLU A 160 8.55 22.78 -9.82
N VAL A 161 9.03 24.01 -9.95
CA VAL A 161 9.71 24.72 -8.85
C VAL A 161 8.65 25.36 -7.94
N GLY A 162 8.74 25.11 -6.64
CA GLY A 162 7.84 25.71 -5.64
C GLY A 162 6.46 25.06 -5.57
N ALA A 163 6.25 23.91 -6.23
CA ALA A 163 4.97 23.20 -6.23
C ALA A 163 4.77 22.28 -5.02
N GLY A 164 5.81 22.06 -4.20
CA GLY A 164 5.70 21.27 -2.98
C GLY A 164 4.92 21.99 -1.87
N PRO A 165 4.38 21.25 -0.87
CA PRO A 165 3.52 21.82 0.17
C PRO A 165 4.21 22.89 1.04
N LYS A 166 5.53 22.83 1.16
CA LYS A 166 6.36 23.82 1.86
C LYS A 166 7.23 24.62 0.88
N GLY A 167 6.86 24.68 -0.39
CA GLY A 167 7.60 25.37 -1.45
C GLY A 167 8.74 24.55 -2.05
N GLU A 168 8.75 23.22 -1.88
CA GLU A 168 9.78 22.36 -2.45
C GLU A 168 9.71 22.31 -3.98
N THR A 169 10.83 21.92 -4.60
CA THR A 169 10.84 21.57 -6.02
C THR A 169 10.32 20.14 -6.20
N VAL A 170 9.32 19.95 -7.05
CA VAL A 170 8.76 18.64 -7.39
C VAL A 170 9.35 18.19 -8.72
N VAL A 171 9.91 16.98 -8.75
CA VAL A 171 10.60 16.39 -9.89
C VAL A 171 9.90 15.08 -10.25
N TYR A 172 9.15 15.07 -11.34
CA TYR A 172 8.43 13.89 -11.80
C TYR A 172 9.33 13.05 -12.69
N ALA A 173 9.51 11.77 -12.33
CA ALA A 173 10.22 10.82 -13.17
C ALA A 173 9.43 10.53 -14.45
N LEU A 174 10.14 10.59 -15.58
CA LEU A 174 9.62 10.27 -16.89
C LEU A 174 10.36 9.07 -17.48
N ASN A 175 9.73 8.45 -18.46
CA ASN A 175 10.32 7.47 -19.34
C ASN A 175 10.23 7.95 -20.79
N LYS A 176 10.76 7.18 -21.75
CA LYS A 176 10.78 7.57 -23.16
C LYS A 176 9.38 7.80 -23.75
N GLU A 177 8.35 7.18 -23.19
CA GLU A 177 6.97 7.33 -23.66
C GLU A 177 6.32 8.57 -23.05
N SER A 178 6.37 8.72 -21.73
CA SER A 178 5.80 9.88 -21.04
C SER A 178 6.52 11.19 -21.38
N ALA A 179 7.82 11.15 -21.64
CA ALA A 179 8.56 12.33 -22.11
C ALA A 179 8.07 12.87 -23.46
N LYS A 180 7.52 12.02 -24.34
CA LYS A 180 6.93 12.46 -25.62
C LYS A 180 5.57 13.12 -25.45
N GLN A 181 4.87 12.80 -24.36
CA GLN A 181 3.55 13.35 -24.03
C GLN A 181 3.66 14.75 -23.39
N GLY A 182 4.86 15.15 -22.96
CA GLY A 182 5.12 16.44 -22.32
C GLY A 182 4.77 16.39 -20.84
N THR A 183 3.81 17.22 -20.41
CA THR A 183 3.44 17.36 -19.00
C THR A 183 2.84 16.04 -18.45
N PRO A 184 3.35 15.48 -17.35
CA PRO A 184 2.85 14.25 -16.76
C PRO A 184 1.61 14.51 -15.88
N VAL A 185 0.49 14.89 -16.50
CA VAL A 185 -0.75 15.34 -15.81
C VAL A 185 -1.19 14.36 -14.72
N ALA A 186 -1.23 13.05 -15.00
CA ALA A 186 -1.66 12.05 -14.02
C ALA A 186 -0.75 11.97 -12.78
N ALA A 187 0.55 12.20 -12.95
CA ALA A 187 1.50 12.20 -11.84
C ALA A 187 1.35 13.47 -10.97
N VAL A 188 1.17 14.62 -11.62
CA VAL A 188 0.89 15.91 -10.95
C VAL A 188 -0.38 15.82 -10.11
N GLU A 189 -1.46 15.31 -10.69
CA GLU A 189 -2.72 15.14 -9.97
C GLU A 189 -2.60 14.14 -8.81
N ARG A 190 -1.88 13.03 -9.01
CA ARG A 190 -1.67 12.03 -7.95
C ARG A 190 -0.86 12.60 -6.78
N PHE A 191 0.14 13.43 -7.08
CA PHE A 191 0.91 14.18 -6.08
C PHE A 191 0.02 15.16 -5.31
N HIS A 192 -0.76 15.98 -5.99
CA HIS A 192 -1.68 16.90 -5.32
C HIS A 192 -2.72 16.17 -4.43
N ARG A 193 -3.20 14.99 -4.84
CA ARG A 193 -4.07 14.19 -3.97
C ARG A 193 -3.37 13.75 -2.68
N GLN A 194 -2.10 13.34 -2.76
CA GLN A 194 -1.31 12.94 -1.59
C GLN A 194 -1.15 14.10 -0.60
N HIS A 195 -0.95 15.32 -1.11
CA HIS A 195 -0.59 16.47 -0.29
C HIS A 195 -1.72 17.48 -0.08
N SER A 196 -2.93 17.17 -0.54
CA SER A 196 -4.11 18.06 -0.49
C SER A 196 -4.52 18.51 0.92
N ALA A 197 -4.10 17.81 1.97
CA ALA A 197 -4.38 18.18 3.36
C ALA A 197 -3.39 19.22 3.95
N VAL A 198 -2.20 19.38 3.35
CA VAL A 198 -1.11 20.24 3.85
C VAL A 198 -1.16 21.65 3.23
N ALA A 199 -1.90 21.83 2.13
CA ALA A 199 -2.13 23.12 1.49
C ALA A 199 -3.19 23.94 2.23
N LYS A 200 -2.86 24.48 3.40
CA LYS A 200 -3.64 25.52 4.09
C LYS A 200 -2.74 26.55 4.76
#